data_AF-A0A2E7PA31-F1
#
_entry.id   AF-A0A2E7PA31-F1
#
_cell.length_a   1.000
_cell.length_b   1.000
_cell.length_c   1.000
_cell.angle_alpha   90.00
_cell.angle_beta   90.00
_cell.angle_gamma   90.00
#
_symmetry.space_group_name_H-M   'P 1'
#
loop_
_entity.id
_entity.type
_entity.pdbx_description
1 polymer ?
#
loop_
_entity_poly.entity_id
_entity_poly.type
_entity_poly.pdbx_seq_one_letter_code
_entity_poly.pdbx_strand_id
1 'polypeptide(L)'
;MPVARAYFTQLFLGTLYAALFLCLIPMATGAAMLFLPATQWQPWHPDRWQDSLYAHRETLYWLAALLMAATLAWFCWGMGRVIGQAQPRWQPAYWTTTLLYMLVMSYGVAIAVVTSTRPHYQQCQMYTEKLNGGLRHYRGEDFLVELCGTGSGDNRHDQIRLRIFDEQGQWRAVRYFTVQWGGHYPVLIDYARDHLAYFDASEGEDEEFVKVVAMPPTLADWLSTRIPLLD
;
A
#
# COMPACT_ATOMS: atom_id res chain seq x y z
N MET A 1 36.17 15.68 -17.34
CA MET A 1 34.81 15.14 -17.12
C MET A 1 34.74 13.61 -16.84
N PRO A 2 35.76 12.93 -16.26
CA PRO A 2 35.69 11.47 -16.05
C PRO A 2 34.79 11.05 -14.86
N VAL A 3 34.71 11.88 -13.81
CA VAL A 3 33.99 11.54 -12.57
C VAL A 3 32.47 11.51 -12.76
N ALA A 4 31.91 12.41 -13.57
CA ALA A 4 30.48 12.41 -13.88
C ALA A 4 30.06 11.13 -14.63
N ARG A 5 30.87 10.69 -15.60
CA ARG A 5 30.65 9.42 -16.31
C ARG A 5 30.76 8.23 -15.34
N ALA A 6 31.74 8.22 -14.45
CA ALA A 6 31.88 7.18 -13.44
C ALA A 6 30.66 7.15 -12.49
N TYR A 7 30.16 8.31 -12.06
CA TYR A 7 28.95 8.44 -11.24
C TYR A 7 27.73 7.84 -11.93
N PHE A 8 27.44 8.22 -13.19
CA PHE A 8 26.30 7.69 -13.93
C PHE A 8 26.43 6.18 -14.19
N THR A 9 27.63 5.71 -14.53
CA THR A 9 27.88 4.28 -14.75
C THR A 9 27.63 3.49 -13.46
N GLN A 10 28.11 4.00 -12.32
CA GLN A 10 27.89 3.38 -11.01
C GLN A 10 26.42 3.41 -10.58
N LEU A 11 25.73 4.51 -10.85
CA LEU A 11 24.29 4.64 -10.60
C LEU A 11 23.52 3.58 -11.40
N PHE A 12 23.84 3.42 -12.68
CA PHE A 12 23.21 2.43 -13.56
C PHE A 12 23.53 0.97 -13.14
N LEU A 13 24.79 0.67 -12.83
CA LEU A 13 25.17 -0.65 -12.33
C LEU A 13 24.51 -0.96 -10.99
N GLY A 14 24.54 -0.02 -10.05
CA GLY A 14 23.94 -0.18 -8.72
C GLY A 14 22.43 -0.42 -8.80
N THR A 15 21.74 0.26 -9.72
CA THR A 15 20.30 0.06 -9.94
C THR A 15 19.99 -1.28 -10.59
N LEU A 16 20.79 -1.70 -11.57
CA LEU A 16 20.67 -3.01 -12.20
C LEU A 16 20.91 -4.15 -11.18
N TYR A 17 21.91 -4.01 -10.31
CA TYR A 17 22.14 -4.98 -9.23
C TYR A 17 21.01 -4.99 -8.21
N ALA A 18 20.51 -3.82 -7.80
CA ALA A 18 19.37 -3.75 -6.88
C ALA A 18 18.11 -4.40 -7.47
N ALA A 19 17.79 -4.13 -8.73
CA ALA A 19 16.67 -4.75 -9.42
C ALA A 19 16.84 -6.27 -9.53
N LEU A 20 18.02 -6.74 -9.95
CA LEU A 20 18.32 -8.17 -9.99
C LEU A 20 18.16 -8.81 -8.62
N PHE A 21 18.68 -8.21 -7.56
CA PHE A 21 18.56 -8.75 -6.20
C PHE A 21 17.11 -8.82 -5.73
N LEU A 22 16.34 -7.75 -5.94
CA LEU A 22 14.91 -7.69 -5.60
C LEU A 22 14.06 -8.69 -6.40
N CYS A 23 14.42 -9.01 -7.64
CA CYS A 23 13.72 -10.00 -8.46
C CYS A 23 14.18 -11.45 -8.22
N LEU A 24 15.48 -11.67 -8.00
CA LEU A 24 16.05 -13.01 -7.83
C LEU A 24 15.65 -13.64 -6.51
N ILE A 25 15.51 -12.85 -5.44
CA ILE A 25 15.10 -13.37 -4.13
C ILE A 25 13.71 -14.03 -4.17
N PRO A 26 12.64 -13.37 -4.65
CA PRO A 26 11.32 -13.99 -4.74
C PRO A 26 11.31 -15.20 -5.68
N MET A 27 12.06 -15.15 -6.79
CA MET A 27 12.20 -16.30 -7.70
C MET A 27 12.93 -17.47 -7.03
N ALA A 28 14.01 -17.21 -6.30
CA ALA A 28 14.76 -18.24 -5.58
C ALA A 28 13.95 -18.83 -4.43
N THR A 29 13.18 -18.03 -3.70
CA THR A 29 12.26 -18.54 -2.68
C THR A 29 11.15 -19.38 -3.30
N GLY A 30 10.56 -18.94 -4.42
CA GLY A 30 9.56 -19.74 -5.14
C GLY A 30 10.14 -21.06 -5.67
N ALA A 31 11.38 -21.04 -6.18
CA ALA A 31 12.07 -22.24 -6.62
C ALA A 31 12.45 -23.17 -5.45
N ALA A 32 12.87 -22.61 -4.30
CA ALA A 32 13.14 -23.39 -3.10
C ALA A 32 11.86 -24.06 -2.56
N MET A 33 10.72 -23.38 -2.69
CA MET A 33 9.43 -23.97 -2.34
C MET A 33 9.13 -25.23 -3.16
N LEU A 34 9.51 -25.30 -4.46
CA LEU A 34 9.36 -26.49 -5.33
C LEU A 34 9.97 -27.79 -4.75
N PHE A 35 10.90 -27.69 -3.81
CA PHE A 35 11.55 -28.84 -3.18
C PHE A 35 10.91 -29.26 -1.84
N LEU A 36 9.88 -28.55 -1.36
CA LEU A 36 9.13 -28.91 -0.15
C LEU A 36 8.09 -30.01 -0.45
N PRO A 37 7.81 -30.93 0.49
CA PRO A 37 6.87 -32.03 0.30
C PRO A 37 5.44 -31.53 0.06
N ALA A 38 4.71 -32.19 -0.86
CA ALA A 38 3.37 -31.81 -1.35
C ALA A 38 2.31 -31.53 -0.26
N THR A 39 2.47 -32.10 0.93
CA THR A 39 1.57 -31.85 2.08
C THR A 39 1.64 -30.42 2.62
N GLN A 40 2.72 -29.68 2.36
CA GLN A 40 2.86 -28.26 2.69
C GLN A 40 2.27 -27.32 1.61
N TRP A 41 1.89 -27.85 0.44
CA TRP A 41 1.40 -27.06 -0.71
C TRP A 41 -0.11 -26.87 -0.77
N GLN A 42 -0.88 -27.63 0.01
CA GLN A 42 -2.35 -27.59 -0.01
C GLN A 42 -2.97 -26.17 0.13
N PRO A 43 -2.36 -25.19 0.86
CA PRO A 43 -2.88 -23.82 0.90
C PRO A 43 -2.43 -22.92 -0.26
N TRP A 44 -1.42 -23.29 -1.05
CA TRP A 44 -0.82 -22.47 -2.13
C TRP A 44 -1.40 -22.80 -3.52
N HIS A 45 -2.73 -22.85 -3.62
CA HIS A 45 -3.40 -22.94 -4.94
C HIS A 45 -3.29 -21.58 -5.67
N PRO A 46 -3.03 -21.53 -6.98
CA PRO A 46 -2.84 -20.27 -7.73
C PRO A 46 -4.03 -19.30 -7.61
N ASP A 47 -5.24 -19.78 -7.36
CA ASP A 47 -6.43 -18.94 -7.19
C ASP A 47 -6.53 -18.28 -5.80
N ARG A 48 -5.74 -18.72 -4.81
CA ARG A 48 -5.77 -18.24 -3.41
C ARG A 48 -4.46 -17.58 -2.95
N TRP A 49 -3.54 -17.31 -3.87
CA TRP A 49 -2.24 -16.72 -3.52
C TRP A 49 -2.37 -15.30 -2.94
N GLN A 50 -3.38 -14.53 -3.36
CA GLN A 50 -3.64 -13.19 -2.82
C GLN A 50 -4.09 -13.24 -1.36
N ASP A 51 -4.86 -14.25 -0.98
CA ASP A 51 -5.33 -14.42 0.40
C ASP A 51 -4.18 -14.77 1.35
N SER A 52 -3.22 -15.58 0.89
CA SER A 52 -2.04 -15.95 1.67
C SER A 52 -1.06 -14.80 1.84
N LEU A 53 -0.86 -13.98 0.79
CA LEU A 53 -0.10 -12.73 0.87
C LEU A 53 -0.72 -11.76 1.87
N TYR A 54 -2.04 -11.61 1.83
CA TYR A 54 -2.73 -10.71 2.75
C TYR A 54 -2.60 -11.18 4.20
N ALA A 55 -2.81 -12.48 4.46
CA ALA A 55 -2.71 -13.05 5.80
C ALA A 55 -1.33 -12.82 6.45
N HIS A 56 -0.27 -12.73 5.63
CA HIS A 56 1.10 -12.49 6.07
C HIS A 56 1.61 -11.10 5.66
N ARG A 57 0.72 -10.14 5.40
CA ARG A 57 1.10 -8.81 4.88
C ARG A 57 2.14 -8.10 5.75
N GLU A 58 2.00 -8.21 7.08
CA GLU A 58 2.88 -7.53 8.02
C GLU A 58 4.29 -8.12 7.97
N THR A 59 4.40 -9.45 7.96
CA THR A 59 5.71 -10.13 7.84
C THR A 59 6.35 -9.85 6.49
N LEU A 60 5.55 -9.80 5.41
CA LEU A 60 6.01 -9.40 4.09
C LEU A 60 6.52 -7.97 4.05
N TYR A 61 5.83 -7.02 4.70
CA TYR A 61 6.28 -5.63 4.80
C TYR A 61 7.59 -5.51 5.58
N TRP A 62 7.73 -6.22 6.70
CA TRP A 62 8.99 -6.25 7.45
C TRP A 62 10.14 -6.85 6.64
N LEU A 63 9.90 -7.97 5.95
CA LEU A 63 10.90 -8.58 5.09
C LEU A 63 11.29 -7.66 3.94
N ALA A 64 10.32 -7.03 3.28
CA ALA A 64 10.56 -6.07 2.21
C ALA A 64 11.33 -4.84 2.73
N ALA A 65 10.99 -4.33 3.92
CA ALA A 65 11.67 -3.20 4.53
C ALA A 65 13.13 -3.53 4.90
N LEU A 66 13.38 -4.70 5.48
CA LEU A 66 14.74 -5.16 5.80
C LEU A 66 15.58 -5.34 4.54
N LEU A 67 15.00 -5.98 3.52
CA LEU A 67 15.63 -6.16 2.22
C LEU A 67 15.97 -4.83 1.57
N MET A 68 15.01 -3.90 1.56
CA MET A 68 15.19 -2.55 1.05
C MET A 68 16.28 -1.80 1.81
N ALA A 69 16.29 -1.84 3.15
CA ALA A 69 17.33 -1.22 3.96
C ALA A 69 18.73 -1.75 3.63
N ALA A 70 18.87 -3.08 3.47
CA ALA A 70 20.14 -3.69 3.06
C ALA A 70 20.59 -3.23 1.66
N THR A 71 19.67 -3.19 0.69
CA THR A 71 19.99 -2.70 -0.67
C THR A 71 20.36 -1.23 -0.69
N LEU A 72 19.66 -0.38 0.07
CA LEU A 72 19.96 1.05 0.18
C LEU A 72 21.32 1.29 0.86
N ALA A 73 21.64 0.55 1.93
CA ALA A 73 22.94 0.64 2.60
C ALA A 73 24.08 0.25 1.65
N TRP A 74 23.92 -0.85 0.91
CA TRP A 74 24.88 -1.27 -0.11
C TRP A 74 25.05 -0.22 -1.22
N PHE A 75 23.94 0.36 -1.69
CA PHE A 75 23.93 1.39 -2.72
C PHE A 75 24.62 2.68 -2.25
N CYS A 76 24.31 3.16 -1.04
CA CYS A 76 24.98 4.29 -0.39
C CYS A 76 26.49 4.08 -0.30
N TRP A 77 26.91 2.88 0.12
CA TRP A 77 28.33 2.54 0.23
C TRP A 77 29.02 2.53 -1.14
N GLY A 78 28.39 1.94 -2.15
CA GLY A 78 28.88 1.93 -3.52
C GLY A 78 29.00 3.33 -4.13
N MET A 79 28.01 4.20 -3.89
CA MET A 79 28.02 5.59 -4.37
C MET A 79 29.03 6.45 -3.62
N GLY A 80 29.18 6.28 -2.31
CA GLY A 80 30.16 7.00 -1.48
C GLY A 80 31.59 6.85 -1.98
N ARG A 81 31.96 5.67 -2.52
CA ARG A 81 33.27 5.45 -3.14
C ARG A 81 33.52 6.32 -4.37
N VAL A 82 32.52 6.53 -5.21
CA VAL A 82 32.64 7.33 -6.45
C VAL A 82 32.51 8.82 -6.15
N ILE A 83 31.60 9.20 -5.25
CA ILE A 83 31.40 10.60 -4.85
C ILE A 83 32.64 11.13 -4.11
N GLY A 84 33.33 10.31 -3.32
CA GLY A 84 34.57 10.70 -2.65
C GLY A 84 35.70 11.10 -3.60
N GLN A 85 35.69 10.63 -4.85
CA GLN A 85 36.65 11.02 -5.89
C GLN A 85 36.28 12.33 -6.61
N ALA A 86 35.08 12.86 -6.38
CA ALA A 86 34.63 14.12 -6.96
C ALA A 86 35.25 15.32 -6.23
N GLN A 87 35.33 16.45 -6.93
CA GLN A 87 35.76 17.71 -6.31
C GLN A 87 34.85 18.09 -5.12
N PRO A 88 35.39 18.62 -4.01
CA PRO A 88 34.63 18.94 -2.80
C PRO A 88 33.40 19.82 -3.06
N ARG A 89 33.49 20.75 -4.02
CA ARG A 89 32.39 21.65 -4.39
C ARG A 89 31.15 20.95 -4.96
N TRP A 90 31.32 19.79 -5.61
CA TRP A 90 30.23 19.05 -6.26
C TRP A 90 29.75 17.85 -5.46
N GLN A 91 30.50 17.42 -4.45
CA GLN A 91 30.10 16.35 -3.54
C GLN A 91 28.69 16.52 -2.94
N PRO A 92 28.27 17.70 -2.44
CA PRO A 92 26.92 17.84 -1.90
C PRO A 92 25.85 17.64 -2.97
N ALA A 93 26.07 18.13 -4.20
CA ALA A 93 25.13 17.96 -5.30
C ALA A 93 24.97 16.48 -5.69
N TYR A 94 26.07 15.71 -5.75
CA TYR A 94 25.97 14.27 -6.02
C TYR A 94 25.30 13.50 -4.89
N TRP A 95 25.49 13.90 -3.63
CA TRP A 95 24.79 13.29 -2.51
C TRP A 95 23.29 13.58 -2.54
N THR A 96 22.88 14.83 -2.77
CA THR A 96 21.46 15.19 -2.84
C THR A 96 20.75 14.47 -3.99
N THR A 97 21.38 14.39 -5.17
CA THR A 97 20.79 13.63 -6.30
C THR A 97 20.67 12.15 -5.98
N THR A 98 21.67 11.55 -5.32
CA THR A 98 21.64 10.14 -4.93
C THR A 98 20.54 9.86 -3.90
N LEU A 99 20.37 10.73 -2.90
CA LEU A 99 19.33 10.61 -1.89
C LEU A 99 17.93 10.74 -2.49
N LEU A 100 17.71 11.73 -3.36
CA LEU A 100 16.44 11.91 -4.08
C LEU A 100 16.12 10.69 -4.95
N TYR A 101 17.11 10.18 -5.67
CA TYR A 101 16.96 8.98 -6.49
C TYR A 101 16.56 7.76 -5.66
N MET A 102 17.24 7.53 -4.52
CA MET A 102 16.90 6.43 -3.62
C MET A 102 15.50 6.56 -3.03
N LEU A 103 15.07 7.77 -2.66
CA LEU A 103 13.73 8.03 -2.15
C LEU A 103 12.66 7.68 -3.18
N VAL A 104 12.86 8.09 -4.44
CA VAL A 104 11.92 7.78 -5.53
C VAL A 104 11.84 6.26 -5.77
N MET A 105 12.99 5.58 -5.77
CA MET A 105 13.03 4.13 -5.98
C MET A 105 12.41 3.34 -4.82
N SER A 106 12.73 3.69 -3.57
CA SER A 106 12.15 3.02 -2.40
C SER A 106 10.65 3.22 -2.33
N TYR A 107 10.18 4.43 -2.63
CA TYR A 107 8.75 4.73 -2.71
C TYR A 107 8.07 3.90 -3.81
N GLY A 108 8.67 3.80 -5.00
CA GLY A 108 8.16 2.95 -6.08
C GLY A 108 8.03 1.47 -5.70
N VAL A 109 9.04 0.91 -5.01
CA VAL A 109 9.00 -0.47 -4.51
C VAL A 109 7.91 -0.64 -3.45
N ALA A 110 7.80 0.29 -2.51
CA ALA A 110 6.74 0.24 -1.49
C ALA A 110 5.34 0.24 -2.12
N ILE A 111 5.11 1.06 -3.16
CA ILE A 111 3.85 1.07 -3.89
C ILE A 111 3.61 -0.29 -4.55
N ALA A 112 4.60 -0.84 -5.25
CA ALA A 112 4.46 -2.12 -5.93
C ALA A 112 4.12 -3.25 -4.94
N VAL A 113 4.77 -3.28 -3.78
CA VAL A 113 4.50 -4.26 -2.72
C VAL A 113 3.08 -4.11 -2.20
N VAL A 114 2.67 -2.91 -1.77
CA VAL A 114 1.34 -2.68 -1.18
C VAL A 114 0.23 -2.89 -2.20
N THR A 115 0.42 -2.49 -3.45
CA THR A 115 -0.60 -2.71 -4.50
C THR A 115 -0.73 -4.19 -4.85
N SER A 116 0.35 -4.97 -4.80
CA SER A 116 0.31 -6.42 -5.04
C SER A 116 -0.26 -7.22 -3.87
N THR A 117 -0.15 -6.72 -2.64
CA THR A 117 -0.71 -7.38 -1.44
C THR A 117 -2.14 -6.95 -1.11
N ARG A 118 -2.66 -5.91 -1.78
CA ARG A 118 -4.05 -5.48 -1.62
C ARG A 118 -5.02 -6.58 -2.07
N PRO A 119 -6.07 -6.84 -1.29
CA PRO A 119 -7.05 -7.86 -1.66
C PRO A 119 -7.93 -7.39 -2.82
N HIS A 120 -8.58 -8.35 -3.47
CA HIS A 120 -9.52 -8.05 -4.54
C HIS A 120 -10.88 -7.64 -3.97
N TYR A 121 -11.26 -6.36 -4.15
CA TYR A 121 -12.56 -5.84 -3.72
C TYR A 121 -13.61 -6.01 -4.81
N GLN A 122 -14.73 -6.62 -4.46
CA GLN A 122 -15.80 -7.04 -5.34
C GLN A 122 -17.19 -6.73 -4.77
N GLN A 123 -18.24 -7.07 -5.54
CA GLN A 123 -19.65 -7.00 -5.13
C GLN A 123 -20.10 -5.63 -4.59
N CYS A 124 -19.59 -4.54 -5.18
CA CYS A 124 -19.75 -3.19 -4.65
C CYS A 124 -21.22 -2.77 -4.42
N GLN A 125 -22.15 -3.16 -5.30
CA GLN A 125 -23.56 -2.84 -5.13
C GLN A 125 -24.14 -3.44 -3.85
N MET A 126 -23.86 -4.73 -3.58
CA MET A 126 -24.36 -5.44 -2.41
C MET A 126 -23.80 -4.85 -1.12
N TYR A 127 -22.49 -4.57 -1.08
CA TYR A 127 -21.85 -3.98 0.11
C TYR A 127 -22.30 -2.55 0.35
N THR A 128 -22.48 -1.77 -0.70
CA THR A 128 -23.02 -0.41 -0.61
C THR A 128 -24.40 -0.41 0.04
N GLU A 129 -25.30 -1.28 -0.39
CA GLU A 129 -26.64 -1.39 0.21
C GLU A 129 -26.57 -1.88 1.66
N LYS A 130 -25.76 -2.92 1.93
CA LYS A 130 -25.65 -3.56 3.24
C LYS A 130 -25.01 -2.66 4.31
N LEU A 131 -24.12 -1.76 3.93
CA LEU A 131 -23.35 -0.89 4.83
C LEU A 131 -23.87 0.55 4.86
N ASN A 132 -25.11 0.78 4.42
CA ASN A 132 -25.75 2.10 4.39
C ASN A 132 -25.01 3.12 3.49
N GLY A 133 -24.35 2.66 2.42
CA GLY A 133 -23.78 3.53 1.38
C GLY A 133 -24.82 4.23 0.52
N GLY A 134 -24.43 4.58 -0.71
CA GLY A 134 -25.32 5.17 -1.71
C GLY A 134 -25.21 6.69 -1.82
N LEU A 135 -26.22 7.31 -2.44
CA LEU A 135 -26.24 8.75 -2.71
C LEU A 135 -26.54 9.53 -1.42
N ARG A 136 -25.75 10.58 -1.15
CA ARG A 136 -25.86 11.42 0.04
C ARG A 136 -25.70 12.88 -0.32
N HIS A 137 -26.61 13.70 0.20
CA HIS A 137 -26.60 15.14 -0.01
C HIS A 137 -25.88 15.85 1.13
N TYR A 138 -24.83 16.60 0.82
CA TYR A 138 -24.02 17.35 1.77
C TYR A 138 -23.80 18.78 1.29
N ARG A 139 -24.29 19.75 2.08
CA ARG A 139 -24.06 21.18 1.83
C ARG A 139 -24.39 21.65 0.40
N GLY A 140 -25.38 21.03 -0.26
CA GLY A 140 -25.77 21.40 -1.62
C GLY A 140 -25.10 20.57 -2.73
N GLU A 141 -24.22 19.62 -2.38
CA GLU A 141 -23.54 18.72 -3.31
C GLU A 141 -23.96 17.27 -3.05
N ASP A 142 -24.18 16.50 -4.10
CA ASP A 142 -24.44 15.07 -4.02
C ASP A 142 -23.15 14.26 -4.09
N PHE A 143 -22.99 13.32 -3.15
CA PHE A 143 -21.87 12.39 -3.10
C PHE A 143 -22.38 10.96 -3.20
N LEU A 144 -21.70 10.13 -4.00
CA LEU A 144 -21.95 8.69 -4.03
C LEU A 144 -20.93 7.98 -3.13
N VAL A 145 -21.41 7.35 -2.06
CA VAL A 145 -20.59 6.50 -1.19
C VAL A 145 -20.69 5.06 -1.66
N GLU A 146 -19.66 4.58 -2.35
CA GLU A 146 -19.54 3.20 -2.81
C GLU A 146 -18.72 2.38 -1.82
N LEU A 147 -19.19 1.18 -1.50
CA LEU A 147 -18.46 0.22 -0.69
C LEU A 147 -18.29 -1.09 -1.44
N CYS A 148 -17.08 -1.62 -1.47
CA CYS A 148 -16.78 -2.93 -2.03
C CYS A 148 -16.13 -3.80 -0.96
N GLY A 149 -16.51 -5.07 -0.89
CA GLY A 149 -15.96 -6.00 0.09
C GLY A 149 -15.11 -7.09 -0.57
N THR A 150 -14.30 -7.76 0.23
CA THR A 150 -13.49 -8.90 -0.23
C THR A 150 -14.25 -10.22 -0.16
N GLY A 151 -15.26 -10.30 0.70
CA GLY A 151 -15.96 -11.52 1.07
C GLY A 151 -15.54 -11.94 2.48
N SER A 152 -16.51 -12.30 3.34
CA SER A 152 -16.20 -12.75 4.69
C SER A 152 -15.59 -14.15 4.66
N GLY A 153 -14.31 -14.26 5.03
CA GLY A 153 -13.67 -15.56 5.28
C GLY A 153 -14.19 -16.23 6.56
N ASP A 154 -13.63 -17.39 6.91
CA ASP A 154 -14.05 -18.21 8.07
C ASP A 154 -14.08 -17.45 9.41
N ASN A 155 -13.22 -16.43 9.55
CA ASN A 155 -13.12 -15.62 10.76
C ASN A 155 -14.17 -14.51 10.86
N ARG A 156 -15.13 -14.46 9.93
CA ARG A 156 -16.17 -13.43 9.82
C ARG A 156 -15.67 -11.97 9.72
N HIS A 157 -14.37 -11.79 9.51
CA HIS A 157 -13.80 -10.50 9.17
C HIS A 157 -13.84 -10.32 7.67
N ASP A 158 -14.16 -9.11 7.22
CA ASP A 158 -14.23 -8.76 5.81
C ASP A 158 -13.63 -7.38 5.61
N GLN A 159 -12.82 -7.20 4.58
CA GLN A 159 -12.22 -5.92 4.28
C GLN A 159 -13.10 -5.14 3.34
N ILE A 160 -13.31 -3.88 3.69
CA ILE A 160 -14.16 -2.96 2.97
C ILE A 160 -13.30 -1.84 2.40
N ARG A 161 -13.49 -1.57 1.12
CA ARG A 161 -13.00 -0.36 0.46
C ARG A 161 -14.19 0.59 0.30
N LEU A 162 -14.11 1.73 0.97
CA LEU A 162 -15.03 2.84 0.83
C LEU A 162 -14.47 3.87 -0.13
N ARG A 163 -15.29 4.31 -1.08
CA ARG A 163 -14.98 5.38 -2.03
C ARG A 163 -16.10 6.41 -2.01
N ILE A 164 -15.72 7.68 -1.91
CA ILE A 164 -16.67 8.80 -2.00
C ILE A 164 -16.45 9.47 -3.33
N PHE A 165 -17.47 9.51 -4.18
CA PHE A 165 -17.45 10.20 -5.47
C PHE A 165 -18.23 11.50 -5.40
N ASP A 166 -17.77 12.52 -6.12
CA ASP A 166 -18.55 13.72 -6.40
C ASP A 166 -19.56 13.49 -7.54
N GLU A 167 -20.39 14.50 -7.81
CA GLU A 167 -21.38 14.51 -8.89
C GLU A 167 -20.76 14.29 -10.28
N GLN A 168 -19.49 14.65 -10.46
CA GLN A 168 -18.76 14.47 -11.71
C GLN A 168 -18.17 13.05 -11.85
N GLY A 169 -18.38 12.18 -10.87
CA GLY A 169 -17.87 10.81 -10.84
C GLY A 169 -16.39 10.72 -10.51
N GLN A 170 -15.77 11.78 -9.97
CA GLN A 170 -14.40 11.75 -9.46
C GLN A 170 -14.40 11.28 -8.01
N TRP A 171 -13.54 10.30 -7.69
CA TRP A 171 -13.33 9.91 -6.30
C TRP A 171 -12.61 11.02 -5.52
N ARG A 172 -13.22 11.43 -4.41
CA ARG A 172 -12.78 12.49 -3.49
C ARG A 172 -12.11 11.96 -2.24
N ALA A 173 -12.46 10.74 -1.83
CA ALA A 173 -11.83 10.05 -0.71
C ALA A 173 -11.86 8.54 -0.94
N VAL A 174 -10.85 7.85 -0.42
CA VAL A 174 -10.81 6.39 -0.33
C VAL A 174 -10.40 6.01 1.08
N ARG A 175 -11.08 5.01 1.66
CA ARG A 175 -10.72 4.41 2.95
C ARG A 175 -10.78 2.90 2.85
N TYR A 176 -9.94 2.25 3.65
CA TYR A 176 -9.90 0.81 3.79
C TYR A 176 -10.09 0.50 5.27
N PHE A 177 -11.00 -0.41 5.59
CA PHE A 177 -11.28 -0.81 6.97
C PHE A 177 -11.77 -2.25 7.03
N THR A 178 -11.75 -2.85 8.21
CA THR A 178 -12.25 -4.21 8.43
C THR A 178 -13.58 -4.18 9.17
N VAL A 179 -14.55 -4.97 8.71
CA VAL A 179 -15.80 -5.20 9.42
C VAL A 179 -15.84 -6.60 10.01
N GLN A 180 -16.42 -6.72 11.20
CA GLN A 180 -16.66 -8.01 11.85
C GLN A 180 -18.15 -8.39 11.80
N TRP A 181 -18.47 -9.25 10.84
CA TRP A 181 -19.43 -10.35 10.89
C TRP A 181 -20.16 -10.68 12.21
N GLY A 182 -21.18 -9.92 12.61
CA GLY A 182 -21.98 -10.25 13.80
C GLY A 182 -21.23 -10.04 15.12
N GLY A 183 -20.26 -9.13 15.13
CA GLY A 183 -19.63 -8.62 16.34
C GLY A 183 -20.53 -7.67 17.13
N HIS A 184 -20.01 -7.11 18.22
CA HIS A 184 -20.75 -6.21 19.11
C HIS A 184 -20.88 -4.78 18.59
N TYR A 185 -20.05 -4.39 17.61
CA TYR A 185 -20.00 -3.03 17.08
C TYR A 185 -20.93 -2.82 15.87
N PRO A 186 -21.39 -1.58 15.63
CA PRO A 186 -22.17 -1.24 14.44
C PRO A 186 -21.35 -1.49 13.18
N VAL A 187 -21.94 -2.19 12.22
CA VAL A 187 -21.30 -2.47 10.93
C VAL A 187 -21.65 -1.40 9.89
N LEU A 188 -22.75 -0.67 10.11
CA LEU A 188 -23.25 0.33 9.17
C LEU A 188 -22.47 1.64 9.30
N ILE A 189 -22.31 2.33 8.17
CA ILE A 189 -21.83 3.71 8.16
C ILE A 189 -22.87 4.61 8.81
N ASP A 190 -22.40 5.52 9.67
CA ASP A 190 -23.19 6.60 10.24
C ASP A 190 -22.88 7.93 9.54
N TYR A 191 -23.93 8.72 9.32
CA TYR A 191 -23.87 9.99 8.60
C TYR A 191 -24.26 11.13 9.53
N ALA A 192 -23.30 11.99 9.82
CA ALA A 192 -23.52 13.26 10.49
C ALA A 192 -23.62 14.40 9.47
N ARG A 193 -23.85 15.62 9.95
CA ARG A 193 -24.00 16.82 9.09
C ARG A 193 -22.71 17.22 8.38
N ASP A 194 -21.56 16.89 8.95
CA ASP A 194 -20.24 17.35 8.53
C ASP A 194 -19.21 16.22 8.42
N HIS A 195 -19.61 14.98 8.70
CA HIS A 195 -18.74 13.82 8.60
C HIS A 195 -19.52 12.53 8.36
N LEU A 196 -18.77 11.51 7.95
CA LEU A 196 -19.17 10.13 7.82
C LEU A 196 -18.33 9.33 8.82
N ALA A 197 -18.96 8.53 9.67
CA ALA A 197 -18.28 7.66 10.64
C ALA A 197 -18.39 6.19 10.25
N TYR A 198 -17.31 5.43 10.44
CA TYR A 198 -17.27 3.99 10.21
C TYR A 198 -16.47 3.29 11.31
N PHE A 199 -16.75 2.01 11.52
CA PHE A 199 -16.05 1.19 12.51
C PHE A 199 -14.98 0.33 11.81
N ASP A 200 -13.74 0.40 12.29
CA ASP A 200 -12.63 -0.42 11.79
C ASP A 200 -12.21 -1.46 12.84
N ALA A 201 -12.58 -2.71 12.61
CA ALA A 201 -12.26 -3.84 13.47
C ALA A 201 -10.83 -4.40 13.27
N SER A 202 -9.96 -3.70 12.54
CA SER A 202 -8.55 -4.11 12.36
C SER A 202 -7.63 -3.69 13.49
N GLU A 203 -7.96 -2.61 14.20
CA GLU A 203 -7.26 -2.14 15.40
C GLU A 203 -7.92 -2.84 16.61
N GLY A 204 -7.12 -3.40 17.52
CA GLY A 204 -7.63 -4.25 18.61
C GLY A 204 -8.54 -3.52 19.62
N GLU A 205 -9.02 -4.24 20.64
CA GLU A 205 -9.96 -3.76 21.68
C GLU A 205 -9.55 -2.47 22.42
N ASP A 206 -8.31 -2.02 22.29
CA ASP A 206 -7.71 -0.89 23.02
C ASP A 206 -7.66 0.44 22.22
N GLU A 207 -8.01 0.46 20.94
CA GLU A 207 -7.94 1.66 20.07
C GLU A 207 -9.33 2.16 19.63
N GLU A 208 -9.43 3.44 19.26
CA GLU A 208 -10.68 4.08 18.84
C GLU A 208 -11.17 3.48 17.51
N PHE A 209 -12.02 2.45 17.62
CA PHE A 209 -12.65 1.75 16.50
C PHE A 209 -13.40 2.68 15.54
N VAL A 210 -13.86 3.84 16.01
CA VAL A 210 -14.62 4.80 15.22
C VAL A 210 -13.66 5.70 14.46
N LYS A 211 -13.66 5.57 13.14
CA LYS A 211 -12.94 6.47 12.24
C LYS A 211 -13.94 7.41 11.57
N VAL A 212 -13.50 8.63 11.28
CA VAL A 212 -14.33 9.66 10.66
C VAL A 212 -13.70 10.19 9.38
N VAL A 213 -14.55 10.51 8.40
CA VAL A 213 -14.20 11.20 7.16
C VAL A 213 -15.01 12.49 7.12
N ALA A 214 -14.35 13.64 6.94
CA ALA A 214 -15.05 14.90 6.80
C ALA A 214 -15.93 14.89 5.54
N MET A 215 -17.12 15.49 5.64
CA MET A 215 -18.07 15.66 4.54
C MET A 215 -18.40 17.16 4.36
N PRO A 216 -18.16 17.74 3.17
CA PRO A 216 -17.53 17.13 2.00
C PRO A 216 -16.04 16.78 2.25
N PRO A 217 -15.47 15.79 1.54
CA PRO A 217 -14.07 15.42 1.71
C PRO A 217 -13.12 16.59 1.47
N THR A 218 -12.06 16.65 2.28
CA THR A 218 -11.09 17.74 2.24
C THR A 218 -10.17 17.65 1.02
N LEU A 219 -9.42 18.72 0.75
CA LEU A 219 -8.35 18.68 -0.26
C LEU A 219 -7.26 17.67 0.09
N ALA A 220 -7.00 17.44 1.39
CA ALA A 220 -6.05 16.42 1.84
C ALA A 220 -6.55 15.01 1.49
N ASP A 221 -7.85 14.76 1.69
CA ASP A 221 -8.48 13.49 1.30
C ASP A 221 -8.42 13.28 -0.21
N TRP A 222 -8.66 14.33 -0.99
CA TRP A 222 -8.52 14.26 -2.43
C TRP A 222 -7.08 13.96 -2.85
N LEU A 223 -6.10 14.59 -2.21
CA LEU A 223 -4.69 14.37 -2.51
C LEU A 223 -4.23 12.94 -2.16
N SER A 224 -4.67 12.39 -1.03
CA SER A 224 -4.34 11.02 -0.64
C SER A 224 -4.92 9.97 -1.59
N THR A 225 -6.03 10.27 -2.27
CA THR A 225 -6.53 9.38 -3.35
C THR A 225 -5.60 9.30 -4.56
N ARG A 226 -4.72 10.28 -4.76
CA ARG A 226 -3.83 10.38 -5.93
C ARG A 226 -2.39 9.97 -5.61
N ILE A 227 -2.02 10.00 -4.33
CA ILE A 227 -0.69 9.62 -3.85
C ILE A 227 -0.81 8.28 -3.11
N PRO A 228 -0.39 7.16 -3.72
CA PRO A 228 -0.45 5.87 -3.06
C PRO A 228 0.32 5.88 -1.73
N LEU A 229 -0.14 5.15 -0.71
CA LEU A 229 0.48 5.06 0.63
C LEU A 229 0.35 6.30 1.52
N LEU A 230 -0.45 7.29 1.10
CA LEU A 230 -0.77 8.47 1.89
C LEU A 230 -2.17 8.38 2.54
N ASP A 231 -2.79 7.20 2.45
CA ASP A 231 -4.13 6.84 2.89
C ASP A 231 -4.22 6.43 4.37
#